data_AF-A0A935BCX3-F1
#
_entry.id   AF-A0A935BCX3-F1
#
_cell.length_a   1.000
_cell.length_b   1.000
_cell.length_c   1.000
_cell.angle_alpha   90.00
_cell.angle_beta   90.00
_cell.angle_gamma   90.00
#
_symmetry.space_group_name_H-M   'P 1'
#
loop_
_entity.id
_entity.type
_entity.pdbx_description
1 polymer ?
#
loop_
_entity_poly.entity_id
_entity_poly.type
_entity_poly.pdbx_seq_one_letter_code
_entity_poly.pdbx_strand_id
1 'polypeptide(L)'
;MRVFLAALLAVLSLPIDAAQAPPAYPAQQRGPGDPVLAARGLTLYTSFCRACHGADMRGGDMGGPNLLRSQLVLGDKNGDAIGPVVRAGRVPAAGGTVMPPMPLPDDDVRALAEYMHSVVFTAQPQGAPPPGAAVALNLLVGNARAGERYFKAECASCHSTTGDLAGIGSRVPNIEQLQNNWVSGRRPAAAAPPGPPGPAVSAQTARSTVRVTVTLAGGEQVTGRLVRMDEFTVSLTTDAGDYRSFTRRGTPRVEAVRVDDPLAGHRALWTKLSNKTMHDVTAYLAGLK
;
A
#
# COMPACT_ATOMS: atom_id res chain seq x y z
N MET A 1 27.91 69.23 -10.93
CA MET A 1 28.52 67.89 -11.00
C MET A 1 28.04 67.10 -9.78
N ARG A 2 27.00 66.26 -9.92
CA ARG A 2 26.45 65.43 -8.85
C ARG A 2 26.58 63.98 -9.29
N VAL A 3 27.43 63.21 -8.60
CA VAL A 3 27.67 61.80 -8.86
C VAL A 3 26.75 61.00 -7.94
N PHE A 4 25.86 60.19 -8.53
CA PHE A 4 25.08 59.18 -7.82
C PHE A 4 25.85 57.85 -7.86
N LEU A 5 26.11 57.28 -6.69
CA LEU A 5 26.72 55.96 -6.53
C LEU A 5 25.59 54.92 -6.41
N ALA A 6 25.45 54.03 -7.39
CA ALA A 6 24.52 52.91 -7.34
C ALA A 6 25.20 51.71 -6.68
N ALA A 7 24.69 51.25 -5.54
CA ALA A 7 25.11 50.02 -4.88
C ALA A 7 24.29 48.84 -5.41
N LEU A 8 24.95 47.87 -6.05
CA LEU A 8 24.36 46.61 -6.49
C LEU A 8 24.34 45.62 -5.30
N LEU A 9 23.15 45.28 -4.78
CA LEU A 9 22.95 44.21 -3.80
C LEU A 9 22.76 42.88 -4.55
N ALA A 10 23.77 42.02 -4.53
CA ALA A 10 23.67 40.64 -4.99
C ALA A 10 22.96 39.79 -3.92
N VAL A 11 21.75 39.33 -4.21
CA VAL A 11 21.01 38.39 -3.36
C VAL A 11 21.54 36.98 -3.64
N LEU A 12 22.25 36.41 -2.65
CA LEU A 12 22.70 35.02 -2.68
C LEU A 12 21.51 34.10 -2.36
N SER A 13 20.98 33.43 -3.37
CA SER A 13 19.93 32.42 -3.22
C SER A 13 20.55 31.10 -2.73
N LEU A 14 20.45 30.79 -1.44
CA LEU A 14 20.76 29.46 -0.93
C LEU A 14 19.61 28.49 -1.27
N PRO A 15 19.89 27.28 -1.77
CA PRO A 15 18.86 26.29 -1.96
C PRO A 15 18.37 25.81 -0.59
N ILE A 16 17.06 25.91 -0.37
CA ILE A 16 16.40 25.28 0.77
C ILE A 16 16.31 23.80 0.44
N ASP A 17 17.27 23.02 0.93
CA ASP A 17 17.17 21.57 0.92
C ASP A 17 16.07 21.20 1.92
N ALA A 18 14.97 20.64 1.42
CA ALA A 18 13.87 20.19 2.26
C ALA A 18 14.35 18.97 3.05
N ALA A 19 14.85 19.20 4.26
CA ALA A 19 15.26 18.16 5.18
C ALA A 19 14.08 17.19 5.38
N GLN A 20 14.22 15.97 4.85
CA GLN A 20 13.29 14.89 5.10
C GLN A 20 13.21 14.67 6.61
N ALA A 21 11.99 14.66 7.15
CA ALA A 21 11.78 14.37 8.56
C ALA A 21 12.52 13.08 8.92
N PRO A 22 13.37 13.07 9.97
CA PRO A 22 14.07 11.86 10.37
C PRO A 22 13.03 10.78 10.68
N PRO A 23 13.21 9.56 10.16
CA PRO A 23 12.24 8.49 10.40
C PRO A 23 12.14 8.21 11.90
N ALA A 24 10.93 7.95 12.36
CA ALA A 24 10.57 8.04 13.77
C ALA A 24 11.21 6.94 14.64
N TYR A 25 11.70 5.84 14.05
CA TYR A 25 12.30 4.72 14.78
C TYR A 25 13.49 4.09 14.04
N PRO A 26 14.56 3.64 14.76
CA PRO A 26 15.68 2.94 14.13
C PRO A 26 15.24 1.68 13.37
N ALA A 27 14.19 0.98 13.84
CA ALA A 27 13.57 -0.14 13.13
C ALA A 27 13.11 0.17 11.70
N GLN A 28 12.76 1.42 11.40
CA GLN A 28 12.33 1.85 10.06
C GLN A 28 13.51 2.20 9.14
N GLN A 29 14.72 2.32 9.69
CA GLN A 29 15.96 2.62 8.97
C GLN A 29 16.85 1.40 8.74
N ARG A 30 16.54 0.25 9.37
CA ARG A 30 17.36 -0.96 9.29
C ARG A 30 17.21 -1.61 7.92
N GLY A 31 18.33 -2.10 7.38
CA GLY A 31 18.32 -3.00 6.24
C GLY A 31 17.84 -4.42 6.62
N PRO A 32 17.82 -5.36 5.66
CA PRO A 32 17.33 -6.72 5.89
C PRO A 32 18.15 -7.54 6.92
N GLY A 33 19.35 -7.07 7.29
CA GLY A 33 20.25 -7.76 8.21
C GLY A 33 21.13 -8.82 7.54
N ASP A 34 21.96 -9.49 8.34
CA ASP A 34 22.76 -10.66 7.93
C ASP A 34 21.86 -11.91 7.89
N PRO A 35 21.62 -12.51 6.70
CA PRO A 35 20.73 -13.65 6.55
C PRO A 35 21.23 -14.92 7.27
N VAL A 36 22.54 -15.10 7.42
CA VAL A 36 23.12 -16.27 8.12
C VAL A 36 22.87 -16.14 9.62
N LEU A 37 23.07 -14.95 10.16
CA LEU A 37 22.85 -14.67 11.57
C LEU A 37 21.35 -14.69 11.92
N ALA A 38 20.50 -14.15 11.04
CA ALA A 38 19.05 -14.24 11.15
C ALA A 38 18.54 -15.69 11.09
N ALA A 39 19.14 -16.55 10.25
CA ALA A 39 18.79 -17.97 10.21
C ALA A 39 19.11 -18.71 11.52
N ARG A 40 20.29 -18.44 12.13
CA ARG A 40 20.61 -18.93 13.48
C ARG A 40 19.60 -18.42 14.50
N GLY A 41 19.26 -17.14 14.44
CA GLY A 41 18.25 -16.51 15.29
C GLY A 41 16.87 -17.15 15.17
N LEU A 42 16.44 -17.52 13.96
CA LEU A 42 15.19 -18.24 13.73
C LEU A 42 15.15 -19.60 14.44
N THR A 43 16.25 -20.36 14.42
CA THR A 43 16.35 -21.64 15.13
C THR A 43 16.17 -21.42 16.63
N LEU A 44 16.89 -20.47 17.22
CA LEU A 44 16.78 -20.13 18.63
C LEU A 44 15.37 -19.64 18.98
N TYR A 45 14.79 -18.76 18.17
CA TYR A 45 13.45 -18.23 18.35
C TYR A 45 12.40 -19.35 18.34
N THR A 46 12.53 -20.29 17.42
CA THR A 46 11.61 -21.43 17.30
C THR A 46 11.67 -22.32 18.54
N SER A 47 12.85 -22.56 19.08
CA SER A 47 13.04 -23.39 20.28
C SER A 47 12.57 -22.71 21.57
N PHE A 48 12.80 -21.40 21.71
CA PHE A 48 12.69 -20.75 23.02
C PHE A 48 11.56 -19.70 23.12
N CYS A 49 11.21 -19.04 22.02
CA CYS A 49 10.37 -17.84 22.06
C CYS A 49 9.00 -18.04 21.40
N ARG A 50 8.92 -18.88 20.37
CA ARG A 50 7.75 -19.06 19.50
C ARG A 50 6.47 -19.41 20.26
N ALA A 51 6.54 -20.25 21.29
CA ALA A 51 5.35 -20.71 22.00
C ALA A 51 4.61 -19.55 22.71
N CYS A 52 5.36 -18.57 23.24
CA CYS A 52 4.77 -17.39 23.88
C CYS A 52 4.53 -16.26 22.88
N HIS A 53 5.46 -16.02 21.94
CA HIS A 53 5.43 -14.84 21.08
C HIS A 53 4.88 -15.09 19.66
N GLY A 54 4.46 -16.31 19.36
CA GLY A 54 3.92 -16.70 18.06
C GLY A 54 5.03 -17.01 17.04
N ALA A 55 4.72 -17.77 15.99
CA ALA A 55 5.70 -18.06 14.92
C ALA A 55 6.10 -16.81 14.14
N ASP A 56 5.21 -15.84 14.07
CA ASP A 56 5.32 -14.58 13.36
C ASP A 56 5.54 -13.37 14.27
N MET A 57 5.90 -13.60 15.54
CA MET A 57 6.17 -12.57 16.55
C MET A 57 4.96 -11.70 16.95
N ARG A 58 3.73 -12.10 16.61
CA ARG A 58 2.51 -11.32 16.87
C ARG A 58 1.83 -11.63 18.20
N GLY A 59 2.43 -12.50 19.01
CA GLY A 59 1.83 -13.07 20.22
C GLY A 59 1.40 -14.51 19.97
N GLY A 60 1.63 -15.38 20.94
CA GLY A 60 1.33 -16.81 20.88
C GLY A 60 0.31 -17.22 21.94
N ASP A 61 -0.17 -18.46 21.83
CA ASP A 61 -1.27 -18.99 22.64
C ASP A 61 -0.95 -19.04 24.14
N MET A 62 0.33 -19.01 24.53
CA MET A 62 0.76 -18.92 25.93
C MET A 62 0.75 -17.49 26.50
N GLY A 63 0.24 -16.50 25.74
CA GLY A 63 0.00 -15.14 26.23
C GLY A 63 1.20 -14.20 26.21
N GLY A 64 2.23 -14.49 25.41
CA GLY A 64 3.34 -13.56 25.21
C GLY A 64 2.94 -12.37 24.33
N PRO A 65 3.50 -11.17 24.57
CA PRO A 65 3.15 -9.97 23.80
C PRO A 65 3.62 -10.03 22.34
N ASN A 66 2.97 -9.22 21.51
CA ASN A 66 3.39 -8.94 20.14
C ASN A 66 4.73 -8.19 20.13
N LEU A 67 5.79 -8.86 19.67
CA LEU A 67 7.14 -8.31 19.60
C LEU A 67 7.31 -7.30 18.45
N LEU A 68 6.54 -7.43 17.37
CA LEU A 68 6.59 -6.48 16.23
C LEU A 68 6.12 -5.07 16.60
N ARG A 69 5.36 -4.93 17.69
CA ARG A 69 4.89 -3.64 18.22
C ARG A 69 5.56 -3.26 19.55
N SER A 70 6.53 -4.05 20.01
CA SER A 70 7.24 -3.79 21.25
C SER A 70 8.20 -2.61 21.07
N GLN A 71 8.05 -1.55 21.86
CA GLN A 71 8.98 -0.41 21.84
C GLN A 71 10.42 -0.85 22.13
N LEU A 72 10.60 -1.88 22.97
CA LEU A 72 11.91 -2.45 23.26
C LEU A 72 12.55 -3.05 22.01
N VAL A 73 11.82 -3.87 21.24
CA VAL A 73 12.33 -4.50 20.00
C VAL A 73 12.50 -3.46 18.89
N LEU A 74 11.60 -2.48 18.82
CA LEU A 74 11.71 -1.39 17.84
C LEU A 74 12.92 -0.47 18.14
N GLY A 75 13.25 -0.27 19.40
CA GLY A 75 14.38 0.55 19.86
C GLY A 75 15.71 -0.20 19.95
N ASP A 76 15.71 -1.53 19.98
CA ASP A 76 16.90 -2.37 20.17
C ASP A 76 17.97 -2.15 19.09
N LYS A 77 19.24 -2.21 19.50
CA LYS A 77 20.39 -2.18 18.61
C LYS A 77 21.27 -3.38 18.92
N ASN A 78 21.31 -4.32 17.99
CA ASN A 78 22.17 -5.51 18.06
C ASN A 78 22.00 -6.36 19.34
N GLY A 79 20.82 -6.32 19.96
CA GLY A 79 20.49 -7.09 21.17
C GLY A 79 20.79 -6.38 22.49
N ASP A 80 21.13 -5.09 22.49
CA ASP A 80 21.45 -4.31 23.71
C ASP A 80 20.26 -4.18 24.67
N ALA A 81 19.04 -4.07 24.15
CA ALA A 81 17.82 -3.97 24.93
C ALA A 81 17.14 -5.34 25.11
N ILE A 82 17.22 -6.22 24.11
CA ILE A 82 16.65 -7.58 24.13
C ILE A 82 17.44 -8.49 25.08
N GLY A 83 18.77 -8.43 25.06
CA GLY A 83 19.64 -9.32 25.82
C GLY A 83 19.38 -9.36 27.33
N PRO A 84 19.32 -8.21 28.01
CA PRO A 84 19.00 -8.16 29.44
C PRO A 84 17.65 -8.81 29.78
N VAL A 85 16.62 -8.58 28.96
CA VAL A 85 15.28 -9.14 29.17
C VAL A 85 15.26 -10.65 28.94
N VAL A 86 15.95 -11.13 27.91
CA VAL A 86 16.04 -12.57 27.62
C VAL A 86 16.75 -13.31 28.75
N ARG A 87 17.87 -12.77 29.25
CA ARG A 87 18.68 -13.44 30.29
C ARG A 87 18.03 -13.43 31.66
N ALA A 88 17.48 -12.29 32.06
CA ALA A 88 16.86 -12.15 33.38
C ALA A 88 15.41 -12.66 33.42
N GLY A 89 14.78 -12.82 32.26
CA GLY A 89 13.34 -12.98 32.17
C GLY A 89 12.61 -11.69 32.57
N ARG A 90 11.28 -11.74 32.60
CA ARG A 90 10.46 -10.59 32.98
C ARG A 90 9.12 -11.02 33.58
N VAL A 91 8.80 -10.45 34.74
CA VAL A 91 7.44 -10.48 35.29
C VAL A 91 6.73 -9.20 34.86
N PRO A 92 5.65 -9.26 34.06
CA PRO A 92 4.93 -8.06 33.65
C PRO A 92 4.26 -7.37 34.85
N ALA A 93 4.46 -6.05 34.99
CA ALA A 93 3.89 -5.26 36.09
C ALA A 93 2.35 -5.20 36.11
N ALA A 94 1.70 -5.45 34.96
CA ALA A 94 0.25 -5.33 34.78
C ALA A 94 -0.51 -6.68 34.87
N GLY A 95 0.11 -7.74 35.38
CA GLY A 95 -0.50 -9.08 35.44
C GLY A 95 -0.58 -9.74 34.07
N GLY A 96 0.49 -10.43 33.67
CA GLY A 96 0.58 -11.16 32.40
C GLY A 96 1.54 -12.36 32.49
N THR A 97 1.68 -13.11 31.40
CA THR A 97 2.56 -14.29 31.36
C THR A 97 4.00 -13.93 31.72
N VAL A 98 4.57 -14.63 32.70
CA VAL A 98 5.97 -14.48 33.08
C VAL A 98 6.85 -14.98 31.94
N MET A 99 7.79 -14.14 31.50
CA MET A 99 8.85 -14.55 30.59
C MET A 99 9.96 -15.20 31.43
N PRO A 100 10.23 -16.51 31.26
CA PRO A 100 11.28 -17.18 32.02
C PRO A 100 12.67 -16.68 31.60
N PRO A 101 13.66 -16.70 32.52
CA PRO A 101 15.04 -16.39 32.18
C PRO A 101 15.63 -17.45 31.24
N MET A 102 16.36 -16.98 30.23
CA MET A 102 17.08 -17.81 29.28
C MET A 102 18.52 -17.32 29.20
N PRO A 103 19.47 -17.97 29.89
CA PRO A 103 20.86 -17.52 29.99
C PRO A 103 21.63 -17.83 28.69
N LEU A 104 21.27 -17.13 27.62
CA LEU A 104 21.89 -17.28 26.31
C LEU A 104 23.20 -16.47 26.23
N PRO A 105 24.24 -17.01 25.56
CA PRO A 105 25.49 -16.29 25.33
C PRO A 105 25.27 -15.07 24.42
N ASP A 106 26.21 -14.13 24.42
CA ASP A 106 26.11 -12.88 23.64
C ASP A 106 25.87 -13.12 22.15
N ASP A 107 26.52 -14.13 21.57
CA ASP A 107 26.36 -14.47 20.16
C ASP A 107 24.94 -14.95 19.82
N ASP A 108 24.29 -15.67 20.74
CA ASP A 108 22.93 -16.17 20.55
C ASP A 108 21.89 -15.06 20.76
N VAL A 109 22.13 -14.15 21.70
CA VAL A 109 21.32 -12.93 21.86
C VAL A 109 21.40 -12.06 20.61
N ARG A 110 22.60 -11.88 20.06
CA ARG A 110 22.80 -11.13 18.82
C ARG A 110 22.09 -11.79 17.64
N ALA A 111 22.18 -13.11 17.52
CA ALA A 111 21.45 -13.86 16.50
C ALA A 111 19.93 -13.71 16.63
N LEU A 112 19.39 -13.81 17.85
CA LEU A 112 17.97 -13.60 18.13
C LEU A 112 17.52 -12.18 17.77
N ALA A 113 18.28 -11.16 18.17
CA ALA A 113 17.99 -9.77 17.84
C ALA A 113 18.00 -9.56 16.32
N GLU A 114 18.97 -10.12 15.61
CA GLU A 114 19.06 -10.04 14.15
C GLU A 114 17.83 -10.63 13.46
N TYR A 115 17.38 -11.82 13.89
CA TYR A 115 16.15 -12.42 13.39
C TYR A 115 14.92 -11.55 13.70
N MET A 116 14.78 -11.06 14.93
CA MET A 116 13.65 -10.20 15.29
C MET A 116 13.61 -8.92 14.43
N HIS A 117 14.77 -8.34 14.14
CA HIS A 117 14.90 -7.19 13.26
C HIS A 117 14.56 -7.51 11.80
N SER A 118 15.00 -8.66 11.26
CA SER A 118 14.66 -9.05 9.89
C SER A 118 13.15 -9.25 9.71
N VAL A 119 12.48 -9.77 10.74
CA VAL A 119 11.01 -9.92 10.74
C VAL A 119 10.32 -8.54 10.82
N VAL A 120 10.79 -7.63 11.68
CA VAL A 120 10.26 -6.26 11.74
C VAL A 120 10.45 -5.51 10.41
N PHE A 121 11.57 -5.71 9.73
CA PHE A 121 11.85 -5.15 8.41
C PHE A 121 10.89 -5.68 7.33
N THR A 122 10.60 -6.98 7.34
CA THR A 122 9.73 -7.61 6.35
C THR A 122 8.23 -7.44 6.63
N ALA A 123 7.84 -7.22 7.88
CA ALA A 123 6.46 -7.03 8.32
C ALA A 123 5.87 -5.62 8.07
N GLN A 124 6.35 -4.88 7.06
CA GLN A 124 5.92 -3.51 6.75
C GLN A 124 4.70 -3.46 5.82
N PRO A 125 3.73 -2.53 6.02
CA PRO A 125 3.70 -1.48 7.04
C PRO A 125 3.05 -1.96 8.36
N GLN A 126 3.83 -1.88 9.44
CA GLN A 126 3.45 -2.10 10.84
C GLN A 126 2.74 -3.42 11.15
N GLY A 127 3.49 -4.51 11.19
CA GLY A 127 2.94 -5.80 11.60
C GLY A 127 1.94 -6.32 10.58
N ALA A 128 2.23 -6.19 9.29
CA ALA A 128 1.74 -7.22 8.37
C ALA A 128 2.31 -8.57 8.85
N PRO A 129 1.62 -9.70 8.62
CA PRO A 129 2.30 -10.99 8.79
C PRO A 129 3.59 -10.96 7.96
N PRO A 130 4.73 -11.41 8.51
CA PRO A 130 5.95 -11.56 7.73
C PRO A 130 5.60 -12.34 6.47
N PRO A 131 6.10 -11.95 5.29
CA PRO A 131 5.85 -12.70 4.07
C PRO A 131 6.26 -14.16 4.34
N GLY A 132 5.29 -15.07 4.30
CA GLY A 132 5.60 -16.49 4.32
C GLY A 132 6.44 -16.84 3.10
N ALA A 133 6.96 -18.08 3.05
CA ALA A 133 7.54 -18.59 1.82
C ALA A 133 6.54 -18.34 0.68
N ALA A 134 7.00 -17.73 -0.42
CA ALA A 134 6.14 -17.44 -1.56
C ALA A 134 5.52 -18.76 -2.04
N VAL A 135 4.23 -18.95 -1.77
CA VAL A 135 3.50 -20.11 -2.27
C VAL A 135 3.12 -19.78 -3.69
N ALA A 136 3.71 -20.49 -4.65
CA ALA A 136 3.30 -20.39 -6.04
C ALA A 136 1.85 -20.90 -6.15
N LEU A 137 0.89 -19.98 -6.19
CA LEU A 137 -0.52 -20.31 -6.41
C LEU A 137 -0.69 -20.71 -7.88
N ASN A 138 -1.23 -21.90 -8.13
CA ASN A 138 -1.62 -22.29 -9.48
C ASN A 138 -2.94 -21.60 -9.85
N LEU A 139 -2.82 -20.39 -10.41
CA LEU A 139 -3.97 -19.54 -10.75
C LEU A 139 -4.54 -19.82 -12.15
N LEU A 140 -3.80 -20.54 -13.01
CA LEU A 140 -4.22 -20.91 -14.38
C LEU A 140 -4.94 -22.27 -14.43
N VAL A 141 -5.86 -22.50 -13.49
CA VAL A 141 -6.67 -23.73 -13.40
C VAL A 141 -8.09 -23.56 -13.96
N GLY A 142 -8.44 -22.37 -14.42
CA GLY A 142 -9.77 -22.04 -14.95
C GLY A 142 -10.00 -22.48 -16.39
N ASN A 143 -11.26 -22.44 -16.81
CA ASN A 143 -11.69 -22.68 -18.19
C ASN A 143 -11.71 -21.36 -18.99
N ALA A 144 -10.71 -21.18 -19.87
CA ALA A 144 -10.60 -19.98 -20.69
C ALA A 144 -11.84 -19.69 -21.57
N ARG A 145 -12.56 -20.71 -22.05
CA ARG A 145 -13.80 -20.49 -22.83
C ARG A 145 -14.93 -19.96 -21.95
N ALA A 146 -14.99 -20.38 -20.68
CA ALA A 146 -15.94 -19.81 -19.72
C ALA A 146 -15.56 -18.37 -19.37
N GLY A 147 -14.26 -18.10 -19.21
CA GLY A 147 -13.73 -16.76 -19.00
C GLY A 147 -14.05 -15.81 -20.14
N GLU A 148 -13.89 -16.26 -21.40
CA GLU A 148 -14.25 -15.48 -22.58
C GLU A 148 -15.74 -15.09 -22.58
N ARG A 149 -16.64 -16.03 -22.25
CA ARG A 149 -18.08 -15.74 -22.16
C ARG A 149 -18.39 -14.71 -21.09
N TYR A 150 -17.77 -14.84 -19.91
CA TYR A 150 -17.93 -13.87 -18.84
C TYR A 150 -17.39 -12.50 -19.24
N PHE A 151 -16.20 -12.45 -19.86
CA PHE A 151 -15.59 -11.23 -20.36
C PHE A 151 -16.51 -10.50 -21.36
N LYS A 152 -17.09 -11.25 -22.31
CA LYS A 152 -18.03 -10.68 -23.30
C LYS A 152 -19.28 -10.10 -22.63
N ALA A 153 -19.77 -10.71 -21.56
CA ALA A 153 -20.96 -10.26 -20.86
C ALA A 153 -20.71 -9.06 -19.93
N GLU A 154 -19.59 -9.06 -19.20
CA GLU A 154 -19.39 -8.13 -18.07
C GLU A 154 -18.28 -7.10 -18.32
N CYS A 155 -17.36 -7.34 -19.27
CA CYS A 155 -16.17 -6.51 -19.46
C CYS A 155 -16.14 -5.80 -20.82
N ALA A 156 -16.72 -6.41 -21.86
CA ALA A 156 -16.57 -5.96 -23.25
C ALA A 156 -17.26 -4.62 -23.57
N SER A 157 -18.14 -4.11 -22.70
CA SER A 157 -18.72 -2.78 -22.83
C SER A 157 -17.71 -1.65 -22.60
N CYS A 158 -16.64 -1.93 -21.85
CA CYS A 158 -15.58 -0.97 -21.51
C CYS A 158 -14.22 -1.35 -22.08
N HIS A 159 -13.94 -2.65 -22.18
CA HIS A 159 -12.63 -3.18 -22.55
C HIS A 159 -12.65 -3.90 -23.89
N SER A 160 -11.60 -3.73 -24.68
CA SER A 160 -11.39 -4.42 -25.95
C SER A 160 -10.15 -5.29 -25.91
N THR A 161 -10.30 -6.55 -26.35
CA THR A 161 -9.19 -7.51 -26.47
C THR A 161 -8.20 -7.15 -27.56
N THR A 162 -8.59 -6.31 -28.52
CA THR A 162 -7.72 -5.76 -29.56
C THR A 162 -7.33 -4.30 -29.29
N GLY A 163 -7.91 -3.69 -28.26
CA GLY A 163 -7.65 -2.33 -27.83
C GLY A 163 -6.78 -2.29 -26.57
N ASP A 164 -7.36 -1.83 -25.47
CA ASP A 164 -6.65 -1.59 -24.22
C ASP A 164 -6.14 -2.88 -23.53
N LEU A 165 -6.73 -4.03 -23.85
CA LEU A 165 -6.30 -5.35 -23.39
C LEU A 165 -5.52 -6.16 -24.44
N ALA A 166 -5.17 -5.57 -25.59
CA ALA A 166 -4.33 -6.23 -26.58
C ALA A 166 -3.02 -6.76 -25.96
N GLY A 167 -2.74 -8.06 -26.17
CA GLY A 167 -1.54 -8.73 -25.65
C GLY A 167 -1.38 -8.68 -24.13
N ILE A 168 -2.46 -8.52 -23.35
CA ILE A 168 -2.36 -8.36 -21.89
C ILE A 168 -1.68 -9.55 -21.20
N GLY A 169 -1.86 -10.77 -21.70
CA GLY A 169 -1.19 -11.97 -21.19
C GLY A 169 0.33 -11.90 -21.32
N SER A 170 0.83 -11.23 -22.37
CA SER A 170 2.28 -10.98 -22.53
C SER A 170 2.76 -9.75 -21.77
N ARG A 171 1.92 -8.71 -21.64
CA ARG A 171 2.26 -7.47 -20.91
C ARG A 171 2.26 -7.64 -19.38
N VAL A 172 1.53 -8.61 -18.85
CA VAL A 172 1.46 -8.93 -17.42
C VAL A 172 1.73 -10.42 -17.22
N PRO A 173 3.01 -10.85 -17.29
CA PRO A 173 3.36 -12.28 -17.25
C PRO A 173 3.16 -12.92 -15.87
N ASN A 174 3.11 -12.12 -14.81
CA ASN A 174 2.77 -12.61 -13.47
C ASN A 174 1.25 -12.80 -13.38
N ILE A 175 0.81 -14.05 -13.21
CA ILE A 175 -0.63 -14.41 -13.22
C ILE A 175 -1.37 -13.87 -12.01
N GLU A 176 -0.73 -13.83 -10.83
CA GLU A 176 -1.34 -13.24 -9.64
C GLU A 176 -1.59 -11.75 -9.85
N GLN A 177 -0.59 -11.05 -10.40
CA GLN A 177 -0.73 -9.66 -10.76
C GLN A 177 -1.79 -9.45 -11.83
N LEU A 178 -1.86 -10.30 -12.86
CA LEU A 178 -2.90 -10.24 -13.88
C LEU A 178 -4.29 -10.35 -13.25
N GLN A 179 -4.50 -11.34 -12.37
CA GLN A 179 -5.77 -11.53 -11.67
C GLN A 179 -6.13 -10.31 -10.81
N ASN A 180 -5.20 -9.87 -9.97
CA ASN A 180 -5.42 -8.73 -9.07
C ASN A 180 -5.73 -7.44 -9.86
N ASN A 181 -5.09 -7.24 -11.01
CA ASN A 181 -5.29 -6.06 -11.84
C ASN A 181 -6.72 -5.98 -12.38
N TRP A 182 -7.24 -7.07 -12.96
CA TRP A 182 -8.58 -7.03 -13.55
C TRP A 182 -9.68 -7.14 -12.48
N VAL A 183 -9.45 -7.83 -11.36
CA VAL A 183 -10.43 -7.86 -10.25
C VAL A 183 -10.59 -6.48 -9.61
N SER A 184 -9.48 -5.76 -9.41
CA SER A 184 -9.51 -4.41 -8.83
C SER A 184 -9.82 -3.30 -9.85
N GLY A 185 -9.70 -3.58 -11.15
CA GLY A 185 -9.74 -2.58 -12.21
C GLY A 185 -8.53 -1.65 -12.24
N ARG A 186 -7.49 -1.95 -11.45
CA ARG A 186 -6.34 -1.08 -11.25
C ARG A 186 -5.07 -1.77 -11.75
N ARG A 187 -4.30 -1.08 -12.57
CA ARG A 187 -2.87 -1.40 -12.69
C ARG A 187 -2.20 -0.84 -11.43
N PRO A 188 -1.33 -1.60 -10.73
CA PRO A 188 -0.51 -1.00 -9.69
C PRO A 188 0.20 0.19 -10.32
N ALA A 189 0.04 1.36 -9.69
CA ALA A 189 0.89 2.49 -10.02
C ALA A 189 2.32 1.96 -9.87
N ALA A 190 3.16 2.13 -10.90
CA ALA A 190 4.60 2.03 -10.69
C ALA A 190 4.88 2.87 -9.45
N ALA A 191 5.54 2.28 -8.43
CA ALA A 191 5.72 2.91 -7.13
C ALA A 191 6.13 4.37 -7.35
N ALA A 192 5.18 5.29 -7.11
CA ALA A 192 5.48 6.69 -7.27
C ALA A 192 6.50 7.01 -6.18
N PRO A 193 7.65 7.63 -6.51
CA PRO A 193 8.57 8.08 -5.48
C PRO A 193 7.78 8.96 -4.49
N PRO A 194 8.04 8.84 -3.18
CA PRO A 194 7.37 9.68 -2.20
C PRO A 194 7.67 11.15 -2.54
N GLY A 195 6.63 11.88 -2.94
CA GLY A 195 6.71 13.27 -3.35
C GLY A 195 5.33 13.84 -3.69
N PRO A 196 5.13 15.16 -3.56
CA PRO A 196 3.88 15.79 -3.96
C PRO A 196 3.64 15.58 -5.47
N PRO A 197 2.40 15.31 -5.89
CA PRO A 197 2.09 15.08 -7.30
C PRO A 197 2.50 16.30 -8.14
N GLY A 198 3.42 16.10 -9.07
CA GLY A 198 3.77 17.11 -10.07
C GLY A 198 2.62 17.36 -11.05
N PRO A 199 2.62 18.48 -11.80
CA PRO A 199 1.49 18.90 -12.63
C PRO A 199 1.26 18.06 -13.91
N ALA A 200 1.99 16.95 -14.10
CA ALA A 200 1.81 16.06 -15.24
C ALA A 200 0.98 14.82 -14.83
N VAL A 201 -0.33 14.89 -15.09
CA VAL A 201 -1.22 13.73 -15.04
C VAL A 201 -0.80 12.80 -16.18
N SER A 202 -0.17 11.67 -15.88
CA SER A 202 0.14 10.65 -16.89
C SER A 202 -1.13 10.22 -17.65
N ALA A 203 -1.00 9.77 -18.90
CA ALA A 203 -2.15 9.26 -19.67
C ALA A 203 -2.89 8.10 -18.97
N GLN A 204 -2.22 7.34 -18.09
CA GLN A 204 -2.86 6.36 -17.20
C GLN A 204 -3.74 7.02 -16.13
N THR A 205 -3.31 8.13 -15.53
CA THR A 205 -4.11 8.84 -14.50
C THR A 205 -5.34 9.51 -15.09
N ALA A 206 -5.29 9.95 -16.35
CA ALA A 206 -6.46 10.46 -17.06
C ALA A 206 -7.59 9.42 -17.21
N ARG A 207 -7.26 8.13 -17.46
CA ARG A 207 -8.26 7.05 -17.63
C ARG A 207 -8.92 6.58 -16.33
N SER A 208 -8.27 6.76 -15.19
CA SER A 208 -8.82 6.42 -13.87
C SER A 208 -9.41 7.62 -13.13
N THR A 209 -9.46 8.78 -13.78
CA THR A 209 -9.97 10.00 -13.15
C THR A 209 -11.50 9.94 -13.08
N VAL A 210 -12.04 10.01 -11.87
CA VAL A 210 -13.48 10.18 -11.66
C VAL A 210 -13.87 11.58 -12.12
N ARG A 211 -14.80 11.67 -13.07
CA ARG A 211 -15.37 12.94 -13.50
C ARG A 211 -16.72 13.15 -12.84
N VAL A 212 -17.07 14.41 -12.64
CA VAL A 212 -18.37 14.80 -12.12
C VAL A 212 -18.94 15.91 -12.99
N THR A 213 -20.23 15.80 -13.28
CA THR A 213 -21.03 16.84 -13.93
C THR A 213 -22.09 17.30 -12.93
N VAL A 214 -22.06 18.59 -12.59
CA VAL A 214 -23.00 19.24 -11.68
C VAL A 214 -23.97 20.07 -12.52
N THR A 215 -25.27 19.79 -12.42
CA THR A 215 -26.33 20.55 -13.07
C THR A 215 -26.95 21.52 -12.06
N LEU A 216 -26.92 22.81 -12.35
CA LEU A 216 -27.47 23.88 -11.53
C LEU A 216 -28.92 24.20 -11.93
N ALA A 217 -29.66 24.80 -11.01
CA ALA A 217 -30.99 25.34 -11.26
C ALA A 217 -30.91 26.44 -12.31
N GLY A 218 -31.45 26.16 -13.49
CA GLY A 218 -31.25 26.93 -14.72
C GLY A 218 -30.62 26.13 -15.86
N GLY A 219 -30.21 24.89 -15.61
CA GLY A 219 -29.70 23.96 -16.63
C GLY A 219 -28.22 24.12 -16.95
N GLU A 220 -27.52 25.08 -16.34
CA GLU A 220 -26.06 25.21 -16.45
C GLU A 220 -25.39 23.93 -15.93
N GLN A 221 -24.46 23.39 -16.71
CA GLN A 221 -23.68 22.21 -16.34
C GLN A 221 -22.22 22.58 -16.17
N VAL A 222 -21.64 22.17 -15.05
CA VAL A 222 -20.21 22.32 -14.77
C VAL A 222 -19.61 20.93 -14.64
N THR A 223 -18.68 20.62 -15.54
CA THR A 223 -18.00 19.33 -15.58
C THR A 223 -16.52 19.48 -15.25
N GLY A 224 -15.97 18.50 -14.54
CA GLY A 224 -14.54 18.44 -14.28
C GLY A 224 -14.11 17.17 -13.57
N ARG A 225 -12.84 17.14 -13.15
CA ARG A 225 -12.32 16.10 -12.26
C ARG A 225 -12.92 16.29 -10.87
N LEU A 226 -13.46 15.21 -10.31
CA LEU A 226 -13.97 15.22 -8.94
C LEU A 226 -12.81 15.45 -7.95
N VAL A 227 -12.93 16.46 -7.09
CA VAL A 227 -11.98 16.72 -6.00
C VAL A 227 -12.52 16.13 -4.69
N ARG A 228 -13.76 16.45 -4.34
CA ARG A 228 -14.44 15.95 -3.15
C ARG A 228 -15.95 15.97 -3.35
N MET A 229 -16.65 14.96 -2.82
CA MET A 229 -18.10 14.93 -2.73
C MET A 229 -18.54 14.31 -1.41
N ASP A 230 -19.47 14.97 -0.72
CA ASP A 230 -20.18 14.48 0.47
C ASP A 230 -21.67 14.85 0.40
N GLU A 231 -22.43 14.61 1.47
CA GLU A 231 -23.86 14.94 1.52
C GLU A 231 -24.17 16.45 1.48
N PHE A 232 -23.17 17.31 1.67
CA PHE A 232 -23.34 18.77 1.71
C PHE A 232 -22.77 19.46 0.47
N THR A 233 -21.66 18.96 -0.07
CA THR A 233 -20.85 19.65 -1.06
C THR A 233 -20.38 18.73 -2.19
N VAL A 234 -20.21 19.34 -3.37
CA VAL A 234 -19.53 18.74 -4.52
C VAL A 234 -18.50 19.73 -5.02
N SER A 235 -17.26 19.29 -5.16
CA SER A 235 -16.16 20.11 -5.67
C SER A 235 -15.41 19.41 -6.78
N LEU A 236 -15.01 20.20 -7.77
CA LEU A 236 -14.34 19.74 -8.98
C LEU A 236 -13.28 20.73 -9.43
N THR A 237 -12.34 20.25 -10.24
CA THR A 237 -11.46 21.08 -11.05
C THR A 237 -11.92 20.98 -12.50
N THR A 238 -12.29 22.09 -13.13
CA THR A 238 -12.69 22.14 -14.54
C THR A 238 -11.52 21.77 -15.44
N ASP A 239 -11.79 21.49 -16.72
CA ASP A 239 -10.73 21.20 -17.69
C ASP A 239 -9.84 22.44 -17.96
N ALA A 240 -10.33 23.65 -17.66
CA ALA A 240 -9.57 24.90 -17.68
C ALA A 240 -8.66 25.09 -16.45
N GLY A 241 -8.77 24.21 -15.44
CA GLY A 241 -7.96 24.26 -14.21
C GLY A 241 -8.64 24.96 -13.03
N ASP A 242 -9.85 25.50 -13.21
CA ASP A 242 -10.55 26.25 -12.16
C ASP A 242 -11.14 25.31 -11.11
N TYR A 243 -10.95 25.65 -9.84
CA TYR A 243 -11.65 24.98 -8.74
C TYR A 243 -13.07 25.54 -8.60
N ARG A 244 -14.05 24.65 -8.60
CA ARG A 244 -15.47 24.96 -8.39
C ARG A 244 -15.99 24.12 -7.24
N SER A 245 -16.77 24.73 -6.35
CA SER A 245 -17.44 24.04 -5.25
C SER A 245 -18.90 24.47 -5.19
N PHE A 246 -19.78 23.50 -4.98
CA PHE A 246 -21.23 23.68 -4.96
C PHE A 246 -21.80 23.07 -3.68
N THR A 247 -22.67 23.82 -3.01
CA THR A 247 -23.46 23.27 -1.91
C THR A 247 -24.71 22.60 -2.49
N ARG A 248 -25.02 21.39 -2.06
CA ARG A 248 -26.16 20.61 -2.56
C ARG A 248 -27.52 21.26 -2.28
N ARG A 249 -27.60 22.12 -1.25
CA ARG A 249 -28.83 22.78 -0.80
C ARG A 249 -28.75 24.32 -0.80
N GLY A 250 -27.67 24.91 -1.30
CA GLY A 250 -27.50 26.38 -1.33
C GLY A 250 -27.86 26.99 -2.69
N THR A 251 -27.36 28.21 -2.92
CA THR A 251 -27.59 28.98 -4.17
C THR A 251 -26.26 29.17 -4.90
N PRO A 252 -26.17 28.89 -6.22
CA PRO A 252 -27.22 28.31 -7.06
C PRO A 252 -27.52 26.86 -6.66
N ARG A 253 -28.81 26.49 -6.70
CA ARG A 253 -29.29 25.17 -6.31
C ARG A 253 -28.74 24.11 -7.26
N VAL A 254 -28.21 23.02 -6.71
CA VAL A 254 -27.81 21.84 -7.49
C VAL A 254 -29.03 20.96 -7.74
N GLU A 255 -29.37 20.73 -9.00
CA GLU A 255 -30.49 19.86 -9.40
C GLU A 255 -30.08 18.41 -9.57
N ALA A 256 -28.90 18.18 -10.14
CA ALA A 256 -28.39 16.84 -10.39
C ALA A 256 -26.86 16.80 -10.29
N VAL A 257 -26.34 15.65 -9.89
CA VAL A 257 -24.91 15.35 -9.87
C VAL A 257 -24.71 14.00 -10.52
N ARG A 258 -24.06 13.98 -11.68
CA ARG A 258 -23.67 12.75 -12.37
C ARG A 258 -22.19 12.50 -12.08
N VAL A 259 -21.89 11.33 -11.53
CA VAL A 259 -20.51 10.88 -11.32
C VAL A 259 -20.17 9.80 -12.34
N ASP A 260 -19.14 10.06 -13.12
CA ASP A 260 -18.57 9.17 -14.10
C ASP A 260 -17.31 8.52 -13.49
N ASP A 261 -17.49 7.34 -12.89
CA ASP A 261 -16.42 6.59 -12.24
C ASP A 261 -16.04 5.35 -13.06
N PRO A 262 -14.86 5.35 -13.73
CA PRO A 262 -14.39 4.21 -14.53
C PRO A 262 -14.23 2.90 -13.74
N LEU A 263 -14.09 2.96 -12.41
CA LEU A 263 -13.94 1.79 -11.55
C LEU A 263 -15.27 1.29 -10.97
N ALA A 264 -16.39 1.97 -11.21
CA ALA A 264 -17.68 1.56 -10.66
C ALA A 264 -18.06 0.13 -11.07
N GLY A 265 -17.81 -0.24 -12.34
CA GLY A 265 -18.03 -1.59 -12.85
C GLY A 265 -17.20 -2.63 -12.09
N HIS A 266 -15.91 -2.38 -11.89
CA HIS A 266 -15.03 -3.29 -11.15
C HIS A 266 -15.45 -3.47 -9.68
N ARG A 267 -15.85 -2.39 -8.99
CA ARG A 267 -16.36 -2.51 -7.61
C ARG A 267 -17.66 -3.30 -7.53
N ALA A 268 -18.53 -3.16 -8.53
CA ALA A 268 -19.77 -3.92 -8.60
C ALA A 268 -19.54 -5.43 -8.84
N LEU A 269 -18.37 -5.84 -9.35
CA LEU A 269 -18.02 -7.26 -9.46
C LEU A 269 -17.81 -7.92 -8.10
N TRP A 270 -17.39 -7.19 -7.06
CA TRP A 270 -17.03 -7.78 -5.77
C TRP A 270 -18.19 -8.52 -5.08
N THR A 271 -19.43 -8.16 -5.38
CA THR A 271 -20.63 -8.85 -4.85
C THR A 271 -21.08 -10.03 -5.73
N LYS A 272 -20.52 -10.19 -6.93
CA LYS A 272 -20.92 -11.20 -7.93
C LYS A 272 -19.83 -12.23 -8.20
N LEU A 273 -18.57 -11.90 -7.91
CA LEU A 273 -17.43 -12.66 -8.38
C LEU A 273 -17.23 -13.92 -7.52
N SER A 274 -17.24 -15.08 -8.17
CA SER A 274 -16.88 -16.35 -7.53
C SER A 274 -15.41 -16.69 -7.76
N ASN A 275 -14.84 -17.55 -6.91
CA ASN A 275 -13.48 -18.05 -7.10
C ASN A 275 -13.30 -18.71 -8.48
N LYS A 276 -14.30 -19.50 -8.90
CA LYS A 276 -14.30 -20.14 -10.23
C LYS A 276 -14.26 -19.10 -11.35
N THR A 277 -15.10 -18.06 -11.27
CA THR A 277 -15.13 -16.98 -12.26
C THR A 277 -13.79 -16.27 -12.34
N MET A 278 -13.13 -16.03 -11.20
CA MET A 278 -11.80 -15.41 -11.18
C MET A 278 -10.79 -16.23 -11.99
N HIS A 279 -10.71 -17.53 -11.73
CA HIS A 279 -9.80 -18.41 -12.46
C HIS A 279 -10.15 -18.52 -13.95
N ASP A 280 -11.43 -18.64 -14.29
CA ASP A 280 -11.89 -18.74 -15.69
C ASP A 280 -11.48 -17.49 -16.50
N VAL A 281 -11.75 -16.30 -15.97
CA VAL A 281 -11.40 -15.01 -16.62
C VAL A 281 -9.89 -14.82 -16.67
N THR A 282 -9.16 -15.11 -15.60
CA THR A 282 -7.69 -15.04 -15.58
C THR A 282 -7.08 -15.96 -16.63
N ALA A 283 -7.59 -17.20 -16.77
CA ALA A 283 -7.13 -18.13 -17.80
C ALA A 283 -7.38 -17.61 -19.22
N TYR A 284 -8.51 -16.96 -19.46
CA TYR A 284 -8.81 -16.31 -20.74
C TYR A 284 -7.84 -15.16 -21.03
N LEU A 285 -7.69 -14.21 -20.09
CA LEU A 285 -6.84 -13.03 -20.28
C LEU A 285 -5.36 -13.40 -20.44
N ALA A 286 -4.88 -14.43 -19.74
CA ALA A 286 -3.52 -14.95 -19.91
C ALA A 286 -3.27 -15.51 -21.32
N GLY A 287 -4.32 -15.95 -22.02
CA GLY A 287 -4.27 -16.42 -23.40
C GLY A 287 -4.23 -15.30 -24.45
N LEU A 288 -4.51 -14.05 -24.08
CA LEU A 288 -4.47 -12.89 -24.98
C LEU A 288 -3.03 -12.39 -25.14
N LYS A 289 -2.29 -12.96 -26.08
CA LYS A 289 -0.90 -12.59 -26.41
C LYS A 289 -0.81 -11.66 -27.61
#